data_AF-X0YLD4-F1
#
_entry.id   AF-X0YLD4-F1
#
_cell.length_a   1.000
_cell.length_b   1.000
_cell.length_c   1.000
_cell.angle_alpha   90.00
_cell.angle_beta   90.00
_cell.angle_gamma   90.00
#
_symmetry.space_group_name_H-M   'P 1'
#
loop_
_entity.id
_entity.type
_entity.pdbx_description
1 polymer ?
#
loop_
_entity_poly.entity_id
_entity_poly.type
_entity_poly.pdbx_seq_one_letter_code
_entity_poly.pdbx_strand_id
1 'polypeptide(L)'
;MSDDEIDKTIEEVMKEIRASPDYSGHSCSAHSDTQCSQNKNSSDNEENNGKLKVDIYVPLDACTCEWDKFMNRIFVELTPYIKHIDYDTKNLNSVEARNLNLHNKCIVVDGEKKFPSSFTLKRELPRLLKAKGLI
;
A
#
# COMPACT_ATOMS: atom_id res chain seq x y z
N MET A 1 -1.64 -49.49 22.02
CA MET A 1 -0.88 -48.70 21.05
C MET A 1 0.46 -48.44 21.68
N SER A 2 1.52 -49.04 21.12
CA SER A 2 2.88 -48.76 21.55
C SER A 2 3.37 -47.45 20.94
N ASP A 3 4.35 -46.79 21.57
CA ASP A 3 4.88 -45.51 21.10
C ASP A 3 5.37 -45.60 19.63
N ASP A 4 5.85 -46.78 19.21
CA ASP A 4 6.24 -47.06 17.81
C ASP A 4 5.08 -46.94 16.80
N GLU A 5 3.85 -47.27 17.21
CA GLU A 5 2.67 -47.16 16.34
C GLU A 5 2.24 -45.70 16.18
N ILE A 6 2.50 -44.87 17.20
CA ILE A 6 2.19 -43.44 17.20
C ILE A 6 3.16 -42.71 16.27
N ASP A 7 4.45 -42.97 16.39
CA ASP A 7 5.49 -42.33 15.56
C ASP A 7 5.29 -42.66 14.07
N LYS A 8 4.94 -43.91 13.76
CA LYS A 8 4.64 -44.31 12.39
C LYS A 8 3.42 -43.57 11.82
N THR A 9 2.38 -43.39 12.64
CA THR A 9 1.17 -42.66 12.25
C THR A 9 1.48 -41.18 11.99
N ILE A 10 2.30 -40.57 12.86
CA ILE A 10 2.72 -39.17 12.70
C ILE A 10 3.51 -38.97 11.40
N GLU A 11 4.44 -39.89 11.08
CA GLU A 11 5.21 -39.82 9.84
C GLU A 11 4.33 -39.91 8.59
N GLU A 12 3.33 -40.80 8.58
CA GLU A 12 2.42 -40.97 7.45
C GLU A 12 1.57 -39.71 7.21
N VAL A 13 1.00 -39.15 8.28
CA VAL A 13 0.22 -37.91 8.21
C VAL A 13 1.08 -36.74 7.72
N MET A 14 2.32 -36.62 8.20
CA MET A 14 3.27 -35.59 7.75
C MET A 14 3.68 -35.74 6.29
N LYS A 15 3.71 -36.97 5.75
CA LYS A 15 3.99 -37.21 4.32
C LYS A 15 2.79 -36.85 3.45
N GLU A 16 1.58 -37.19 3.90
CA GLU A 16 0.33 -36.87 3.19
C GLU A 16 0.12 -35.35 3.09
N ILE A 17 0.32 -34.63 4.20
CA ILE A 17 0.22 -33.16 4.23
C ILE A 17 1.20 -32.54 3.22
N ARG A 18 2.45 -33.01 3.17
CA ARG A 18 3.47 -32.48 2.24
C ARG A 18 3.22 -32.81 0.78
N ALA A 19 2.47 -33.88 0.49
CA ALA A 19 2.11 -34.28 -0.87
C ALA A 19 0.86 -33.55 -1.39
N SER A 20 0.11 -32.87 -0.52
CA SER A 20 -1.07 -32.11 -0.93
C SER A 20 -0.68 -30.91 -1.82
N PRO A 21 -1.35 -30.70 -2.97
CA PRO A 21 -1.06 -29.59 -3.87
C PRO A 21 -1.31 -28.21 -3.24
N ASP A 22 -2.09 -28.16 -2.16
CA ASP A 22 -2.38 -26.95 -1.38
C ASP A 22 -1.34 -26.68 -0.27
N TYR A 23 -0.35 -27.57 -0.09
CA TYR A 23 0.72 -27.38 0.89
C TYR A 23 1.76 -26.38 0.35
N SER A 24 1.55 -25.10 0.63
CA SER A 24 2.54 -24.06 0.42
C SER A 24 3.59 -24.13 1.55
N GLY A 25 4.58 -25.01 1.42
CA GLY A 25 5.61 -25.30 2.44
C GLY A 25 6.52 -24.12 2.85
N HIS A 26 5.95 -23.05 3.41
CA HIS A 26 6.63 -21.89 3.93
C HIS A 26 6.84 -22.11 5.43
N SER A 27 7.98 -22.70 5.77
CA SER A 27 8.45 -22.83 7.15
C SER A 27 8.61 -21.43 7.77
N CYS A 28 7.77 -21.10 8.75
CA CYS A 28 7.86 -19.86 9.48
C CYS A 28 9.07 -19.93 10.44
N SER A 29 10.20 -19.37 10.04
CA SER A 29 11.31 -19.11 10.97
C SER A 29 10.86 -18.05 11.97
N ALA A 30 10.69 -18.45 13.24
CA ALA A 30 10.32 -17.56 14.33
C ALA A 30 11.48 -16.61 14.66
N HIS A 31 11.51 -15.46 13.97
CA HIS A 31 12.05 -14.23 14.54
C HIS A 31 10.85 -13.36 14.92
N SER A 32 10.70 -13.17 16.23
CA SER A 32 9.75 -12.26 16.84
C SER A 32 9.92 -10.85 16.26
N ASP A 33 8.94 -10.39 15.49
CA ASP A 33 8.22 -9.14 15.75
C ASP A 33 7.02 -9.01 14.79
N THR A 34 5.91 -8.59 15.37
CA THR A 34 4.57 -8.53 14.80
C THR A 34 4.49 -7.67 13.53
N GLN A 35 4.13 -8.26 12.38
CA GLN A 35 3.09 -7.71 11.49
C GLN A 35 2.71 -8.68 10.36
N CYS A 36 1.41 -8.99 10.33
CA CYS A 36 0.73 -9.66 9.23
C CYS A 36 0.75 -8.72 8.03
N SER A 37 1.67 -8.96 7.09
CA SER A 37 1.64 -8.33 5.78
C SER A 37 1.14 -9.35 4.77
N GLN A 38 -0.12 -9.17 4.38
CA GLN A 38 -0.62 -9.72 3.13
C GLN A 38 0.31 -9.22 2.01
N ASN A 39 1.04 -10.14 1.38
CA ASN A 39 1.81 -9.87 0.18
C ASN A 39 0.86 -9.37 -0.92
N LYS A 40 0.70 -8.05 -1.03
CA LYS A 40 0.39 -7.44 -2.31
C LYS A 40 1.68 -7.47 -3.11
N ASN A 41 1.79 -8.48 -3.98
CA ASN A 41 2.77 -8.50 -5.03
C ASN A 41 2.59 -7.22 -5.86
N SER A 42 3.53 -6.30 -5.73
CA SER A 42 3.80 -5.28 -6.73
C SER A 42 4.34 -6.00 -7.96
N SER A 43 3.47 -6.24 -8.93
CA SER A 43 3.89 -6.38 -10.33
C SER A 43 3.19 -5.28 -11.11
N ASP A 44 4.04 -4.45 -11.67
CA ASP A 44 3.75 -3.33 -12.54
C ASP A 44 2.71 -3.70 -13.60
N ASN A 45 1.53 -3.08 -13.48
CA ASN A 45 0.63 -2.84 -14.59
C ASN A 45 0.21 -1.39 -14.47
N GLU A 46 0.92 -0.49 -15.16
CA GLU A 46 0.33 0.76 -15.64
C GLU A 46 -0.75 0.42 -16.67
N GLU A 47 -1.82 -0.25 -16.26
CA GLU A 47 -3.07 -0.17 -16.99
C GLU A 47 -3.57 1.26 -16.77
N ASN A 48 -3.59 2.03 -17.85
CA ASN A 48 -4.24 3.33 -17.93
C ASN A 48 -5.73 3.18 -17.54
N ASN A 49 -6.01 3.15 -16.25
CA ASN A 49 -7.34 2.84 -15.72
C ASN A 49 -8.30 4.04 -15.82
N GLY A 50 -8.01 4.99 -16.70
CA GLY A 50 -8.75 6.25 -16.83
C GLY A 50 -8.86 7.04 -15.53
N LYS A 51 -8.00 6.78 -14.53
CA LYS A 51 -8.03 7.46 -13.23
C LYS A 51 -6.84 8.38 -13.08
N LEU A 52 -7.02 9.44 -12.30
CA LEU A 52 -5.96 10.36 -11.93
C LEU A 52 -5.13 9.74 -10.80
N LYS A 53 -3.82 9.58 -11.01
CA LYS A 53 -2.92 9.00 -10.01
C LYS A 53 -2.54 10.05 -8.96
N VAL A 54 -2.72 9.73 -7.69
CA VAL A 54 -2.52 10.63 -6.55
C VAL A 54 -1.68 9.93 -5.47
N ASP A 55 -0.40 10.23 -5.43
CA ASP A 55 0.51 9.70 -4.41
C ASP A 55 0.59 10.65 -3.22
N ILE A 56 0.30 10.16 -2.01
CA ILE A 56 0.32 10.95 -0.78
C ILE A 56 1.53 10.57 0.06
N TYR A 57 2.50 11.48 0.17
CA TYR A 57 3.75 11.28 0.90
C TYR A 57 3.62 11.77 2.35
N VAL A 58 3.79 10.85 3.29
CA VAL A 58 3.79 11.11 4.73
C VAL A 58 4.95 10.37 5.40
N PRO A 59 5.45 10.81 6.56
CA PRO A 59 6.50 10.09 7.29
C PRO A 59 5.90 8.82 7.92
N LEU A 60 5.85 7.72 7.17
CA LEU A 60 5.29 6.45 7.63
C LEU A 60 6.08 5.83 8.78
N ASP A 61 7.35 6.24 8.93
CA ASP A 61 8.20 5.84 10.05
C ASP A 61 7.88 6.61 11.36
N ALA A 62 7.05 7.65 11.30
CA ALA A 62 6.62 8.43 12.44
C ALA A 62 5.21 8.03 12.91
N CYS A 63 4.86 8.40 14.15
CA CYS A 63 3.53 8.20 14.70
C CYS A 63 2.44 8.72 13.74
N THR A 64 1.38 7.95 13.55
CA THR A 64 0.21 8.36 12.75
C THR A 64 -0.35 9.72 13.20
N CYS A 65 -0.29 10.01 14.49
CA CYS A 65 -0.69 11.29 15.09
C CYS A 65 0.04 12.52 14.54
N GLU A 66 1.21 12.34 13.93
CA GLU A 66 1.94 13.43 13.27
C GLU A 66 1.27 13.81 11.95
N TRP A 67 0.67 12.86 11.23
CA TRP A 67 0.21 13.06 9.85
C TRP A 67 -1.28 12.77 9.62
N ASP A 68 -2.02 12.30 10.63
CA ASP A 68 -3.46 12.04 10.58
C ASP A 68 -4.26 13.28 10.17
N LYS A 69 -3.98 14.44 10.77
CA LYS A 69 -4.64 15.71 10.48
C LYS A 69 -4.42 16.15 9.04
N PHE A 70 -3.25 15.83 8.48
CA PHE A 70 -2.96 16.10 7.08
C PHE A 70 -3.81 15.17 6.19
N MET A 71 -3.75 13.85 6.44
CA MET A 71 -4.52 12.86 5.68
C MET A 71 -6.02 13.14 5.70
N ASN A 72 -6.59 13.44 6.88
CA ASN A 72 -8.00 13.77 7.02
C ASN A 72 -8.42 14.95 6.14
N ARG A 73 -7.60 16.00 6.08
CA ARG A 73 -7.85 17.15 5.20
C ARG A 73 -7.76 16.79 3.73
N ILE A 74 -6.83 15.92 3.35
CA ILE A 74 -6.69 15.47 1.97
C ILE A 74 -7.88 14.60 1.56
N PHE A 75 -8.29 13.65 2.39
CA PHE A 75 -9.42 12.79 2.09
C PHE A 75 -10.74 13.56 1.97
N VAL A 76 -10.95 14.64 2.72
CA VAL A 76 -12.12 15.51 2.54
C VAL A 76 -12.18 16.06 1.10
N GLU A 77 -11.03 16.44 0.53
CA GLU A 77 -10.96 16.98 -0.83
C GLU A 77 -10.98 15.89 -1.92
N LEU A 78 -10.46 14.68 -1.62
CA LEU A 78 -10.45 13.55 -2.55
C LEU A 78 -11.78 12.80 -2.61
N THR A 79 -12.53 12.73 -1.50
CA THR A 79 -13.77 11.94 -1.36
C THR A 79 -14.78 12.20 -2.50
N PRO A 80 -15.05 13.45 -2.92
CA PRO A 80 -15.98 13.73 -4.02
C PRO A 80 -15.57 13.11 -5.36
N TYR A 81 -14.28 12.85 -5.53
CA TYR A 81 -13.67 12.41 -6.78
C TYR A 81 -13.07 10.99 -6.69
N ILE A 82 -13.32 10.26 -5.60
CA ILE A 82 -12.66 8.98 -5.30
C ILE A 82 -12.87 7.91 -6.39
N LYS A 83 -13.96 8.02 -7.18
CA LYS A 83 -14.23 7.14 -8.32
C LYS A 83 -13.30 7.37 -9.51
N HIS A 84 -12.79 8.60 -9.64
CA HIS A 84 -11.95 9.06 -10.74
C HIS A 84 -10.47 9.15 -10.37
N ILE A 85 -10.12 8.77 -9.13
CA ILE A 85 -8.79 8.90 -8.56
C ILE A 85 -8.32 7.50 -8.17
N ASP A 86 -7.06 7.25 -8.44
CA ASP A 86 -6.31 6.15 -7.84
C ASP A 86 -5.28 6.76 -6.91
N TYR A 87 -5.32 6.39 -5.63
CA TYR A 87 -4.45 6.99 -4.62
C TYR A 87 -3.64 5.95 -3.89
N ASP A 88 -2.39 6.31 -3.60
CA ASP A 88 -1.47 5.51 -2.81
C ASP A 88 -0.84 6.35 -1.71
N THR A 89 -0.49 5.73 -0.59
CA THR A 89 0.20 6.39 0.52
C THR A 89 1.64 5.92 0.57
N LYS A 90 2.58 6.83 0.34
CA LYS A 90 4.01 6.55 0.22
C LYS A 90 4.80 7.15 1.38
N ASN A 91 5.96 6.54 1.66
CA ASN A 91 6.85 7.05 2.70
C ASN A 91 7.64 8.27 2.19
N LEU A 92 7.57 9.38 2.93
CA LEU A 92 8.35 10.59 2.69
C LEU A 92 9.87 10.35 2.78
N ASN A 93 10.30 9.32 3.52
CA ASN A 93 11.72 8.97 3.67
C ASN A 93 12.26 8.04 2.57
N SER A 94 11.41 7.62 1.62
CA SER A 94 11.77 6.72 0.52
C SER A 94 12.75 7.36 -0.47
N VAL A 95 13.43 6.51 -1.25
CA VAL A 95 14.30 6.97 -2.35
C VAL A 95 13.50 7.75 -3.41
N GLU A 96 12.28 7.31 -3.71
CA GLU A 96 11.37 7.99 -4.63
C GLU A 96 11.07 9.43 -4.20
N ALA A 97 10.73 9.63 -2.92
CA ALA A 97 10.48 10.95 -2.35
C ALA A 97 11.70 11.88 -2.44
N ARG A 98 12.92 11.34 -2.23
CA ARG A 98 14.17 12.08 -2.36
C ARG A 98 14.44 12.49 -3.81
N ASN A 99 14.21 11.61 -4.78
CA ASN A 99 14.33 11.92 -6.20
C ASN A 99 13.36 13.03 -6.62
N LEU A 100 12.17 13.06 -6.00
CA LEU A 100 11.18 14.13 -6.18
C LEU A 100 11.46 15.38 -5.34
N ASN A 101 12.58 15.44 -4.60
CA ASN A 101 12.95 16.55 -3.70
C ASN A 101 11.82 16.92 -2.70
N LEU A 102 11.17 15.91 -2.13
CA LEU A 102 10.12 16.10 -1.13
C LEU A 102 10.74 16.17 0.27
N HIS A 103 10.53 17.30 0.95
CA HIS A 103 11.04 17.53 2.31
C HIS A 103 9.94 17.56 3.38
N ASN A 104 8.68 17.66 2.96
CA ASN A 104 7.51 17.78 3.84
C ASN A 104 6.38 16.90 3.31
N LYS A 105 5.35 16.68 4.15
CA LYS A 105 4.11 16.00 3.75
C LYS A 105 3.55 16.65 2.49
N CYS A 106 3.31 15.84 1.45
CA CYS A 106 3.00 16.36 0.12
C CYS A 106 2.13 15.38 -0.65
N ILE A 107 1.34 15.90 -1.59
CA ILE A 107 0.59 15.10 -2.56
C ILE A 107 1.24 15.30 -3.92
N VAL A 108 1.52 14.22 -4.63
CA VAL A 108 2.04 14.22 -5.98
C VAL A 108 0.98 13.64 -6.90
N VAL A 109 0.55 14.44 -7.88
CA VAL A 109 -0.43 14.01 -8.88
C VAL A 109 0.28 13.75 -10.19
N ASP A 110 -0.02 12.60 -10.81
CA ASP A 110 0.62 12.13 -12.05
C ASP A 110 2.16 12.10 -11.99
N GLY A 111 2.72 11.85 -10.81
CA GLY A 111 4.18 11.77 -10.62
C GLY A 111 4.94 13.10 -10.69
N GLU A 112 4.30 14.21 -11.07
CA GLU A 112 4.97 15.50 -11.28
C GLU A 112 4.41 16.64 -10.43
N LYS A 113 3.08 16.78 -10.36
CA LYS A 113 2.44 17.97 -9.76
C LYS A 113 2.37 17.85 -8.25
N LYS A 114 3.10 18.73 -7.57
CA LYS A 114 3.26 18.71 -6.10
C LYS A 114 2.30 19.68 -5.42
N PHE A 115 1.59 19.21 -4.41
CA PHE A 115 0.69 19.99 -3.59
C PHE A 115 1.10 19.86 -2.12
N PRO A 116 1.61 20.93 -1.48
CA PRO A 116 1.99 20.88 -0.07
C PRO A 116 0.79 21.01 0.88
N SER A 117 -0.40 21.37 0.37
CA SER A 117 -1.58 21.63 1.21
C SER A 117 -2.88 21.16 0.55
N SER A 118 -3.87 20.83 1.38
CA SER A 118 -5.22 20.49 0.95
C SER A 118 -5.92 21.63 0.22
N PHE A 119 -5.64 22.89 0.59
CA PHE A 119 -6.27 24.05 -0.03
C PHE A 119 -5.88 24.22 -1.51
N THR A 120 -4.59 24.03 -1.82
CA THR A 120 -4.14 24.07 -3.22
C THR A 120 -4.70 22.88 -4.01
N LEU A 121 -4.73 21.69 -3.38
CA LEU A 121 -5.29 20.50 -3.98
C LEU A 121 -6.78 20.71 -4.33
N LYS A 122 -7.58 21.23 -3.41
CA LYS A 122 -9.01 21.54 -3.62
C LYS A 122 -9.27 22.38 -4.88
N ARG A 123 -8.41 23.38 -5.13
CA ARG A 123 -8.58 24.29 -6.27
C ARG A 123 -8.15 23.66 -7.59
N GLU A 124 -7.05 22.92 -7.59
CA GLU A 124 -6.46 22.39 -8.82
C GLU A 124 -7.01 21.01 -9.20
N LEU A 125 -7.38 20.17 -8.24
CA LEU A 125 -7.88 18.81 -8.48
C LEU A 125 -9.06 18.75 -9.47
N PRO A 126 -10.11 19.59 -9.36
CA PRO A 126 -11.20 19.59 -10.33
C PRO A 126 -10.73 19.99 -11.73
N ARG A 127 -9.72 20.86 -11.84
CA ARG A 127 -9.15 21.28 -13.14
C ARG A 127 -8.36 20.15 -13.78
N LEU A 128 -7.59 19.41 -12.97
CA LEU A 128 -6.84 18.23 -13.44
C LEU A 128 -7.78 17.13 -13.94
N LEU A 129 -8.84 16.85 -13.20
CA LEU A 129 -9.85 15.87 -13.58
C LEU A 129 -10.55 16.25 -14.89
N LYS A 130 -10.95 17.52 -15.05
CA LYS A 130 -11.54 18.04 -16.30
C LYS A 130 -10.57 17.95 -17.48
N ALA A 131 -9.30 18.32 -17.27
CA ALA A 131 -8.29 18.27 -18.31
C ALA A 131 -8.04 16.84 -18.82
N LYS A 132 -8.23 15.83 -17.97
CA LYS A 132 -8.19 14.41 -18.34
C LYS A 132 -9.53 13.84 -18.84
N GLY A 133 -10.60 14.64 -18.88
CA GLY A 133 -11.93 14.20 -19.31
C GLY A 133 -12.60 13.22 -18.34
N LEU A 134 -12.25 13.26 -17.05
CA LEU A 134 -12.79 12.35 -16.04
C LEU A 134 -14.07 12.86 -15.40
N ILE A 135 -14.32 14.18 -15.48
CA ILE A 135 -15.53 14.89 -15.01
C ILE A 135 -15.90 16.02 -15.97
#